data_AF-A0A6M5YUD7-F1
#
_entry.id   AF-A0A6M5YUD7-F1
#
_cell.length_a   1.000
_cell.length_b   1.000
_cell.length_c   1.000
_cell.angle_alpha   90.00
_cell.angle_beta   90.00
_cell.angle_gamma   90.00
#
_symmetry.space_group_name_H-M   'P 1'
#
loop_
_entity.id
_entity.type
_entity.pdbx_description
1 polymer ?
#
loop_
_entity_poly.entity_id
_entity_poly.type
_entity_poly.pdbx_seq_one_letter_code
_entity_poly.pdbx_strand_id
1 'polypeptide(L)'
;MSSQQPTGVHVEPRDLFRMYLDGDHGRLTEQLLLVLDYLNRTTYLELDDANRAGLIQFVKTFLTLFTQPDYIIPEQHVHTFVSLNELISNLVAMTPFKTTDGFLDLLRYQPSNLAKILTLYSARNRARFDRRSFFDAHPHLAAMWWCRFCSLYKNGLVQEDVCQHMAEHLAYHDERMMLTQDVAEAYFGSTYVDTTSDRHVKPFLNAVVRRSTRLTCDNRPNPRKIAVISDLWSPTHSVYRNYYKYLESLRGKFHLTYFHCLRNENLDTGLFDEVHRLEFKDLTLDVGPLRANDFAVVYFPDVGMSLTSIMLANYRLAPIQICSLGHSVSTWGADIDYFVSGVETELPEVPERNYSERLVLLPGMGVIHNLPNYQPTGRTKSVPEVVINLPSSGQKLNAAYLRTLGKLIDRLQRPARLRFFPAVLDAANSYLPFVSAVREALGGRSVMLEIMPFLRYPEYMAYMEEGDLTLDTYHFGGCNVAADSLFIRKPFVAWQGDKWYNRISSAMLRRAGLDELICNGEAEYLNTAQRLIHDDKWRDALTARLRATDLHGTVFSEAEAGSFRRTIEYLIANHDRIKTEPGRKPIRML
;
A
#
# COMPACT_ATOMS: atom_id res chain seq x y z
N MET A 1 -27.65 -2.96 -30.50
CA MET A 1 -28.49 -2.02 -29.73
C MET A 1 -27.58 -1.06 -29.00
N SER A 2 -27.86 0.24 -29.08
CA SER A 2 -27.08 1.31 -28.44
C SER A 2 -26.83 1.02 -26.96
N SER A 3 -25.60 0.64 -26.60
CA SER A 3 -25.19 0.38 -25.22
C SER A 3 -25.05 1.73 -24.49
N GLN A 4 -26.16 2.25 -23.97
CA GLN A 4 -26.08 3.31 -22.97
C GLN A 4 -25.31 2.77 -21.77
N GLN A 5 -24.22 3.44 -21.39
CA GLN A 5 -23.55 3.16 -20.12
C GLN A 5 -24.59 3.34 -19.00
N PRO A 6 -24.72 2.37 -18.07
CA PRO A 6 -25.67 2.49 -16.99
C PRO A 6 -25.31 3.70 -16.13
N THR A 7 -26.32 4.50 -15.77
CA THR A 7 -26.19 5.68 -14.89
C THR A 7 -26.44 5.34 -13.41
N GLY A 8 -26.55 4.04 -13.08
CA GLY A 8 -26.86 3.52 -11.75
C GLY A 8 -26.89 1.99 -11.72
N VAL A 9 -27.20 1.40 -10.55
CA VAL A 9 -27.29 -0.07 -10.34
C VAL A 9 -28.61 -0.66 -10.91
N HIS A 10 -29.23 0.02 -11.88
CA HIS A 10 -30.57 -0.30 -12.35
C HIS A 10 -30.52 -1.39 -13.41
N VAL A 11 -30.64 -2.64 -12.96
CA VAL A 11 -31.01 -3.77 -13.80
C VAL A 11 -32.24 -4.42 -13.23
N GLU A 12 -33.27 -4.56 -14.05
CA GLU A 12 -34.51 -5.22 -13.68
C GLU A 12 -34.23 -6.70 -13.40
N PRO A 13 -34.44 -7.20 -12.15
CA PRO A 13 -34.16 -8.59 -11.82
C PRO A 13 -34.90 -9.58 -12.73
N ARG A 14 -36.11 -9.20 -13.15
CA ARG A 14 -36.95 -10.00 -14.06
C ARG A 14 -36.25 -10.29 -15.39
N ASP A 15 -35.48 -9.35 -15.92
CA ASP A 15 -34.80 -9.54 -17.19
C ASP A 15 -33.59 -10.48 -17.04
N LEU A 16 -32.85 -10.38 -15.94
CA LEU A 16 -31.76 -11.31 -15.62
C LEU A 16 -32.28 -12.73 -15.42
N PHE A 17 -33.38 -12.90 -14.66
CA PHE A 17 -34.02 -14.21 -14.50
C PHE A 17 -34.58 -14.75 -15.81
N ARG A 18 -35.12 -13.89 -16.71
CA ARG A 18 -35.56 -14.32 -18.04
C ARG A 18 -34.39 -14.85 -18.87
N MET A 19 -33.27 -14.12 -18.93
CA MET A 19 -32.06 -14.58 -19.64
C MET A 19 -31.56 -15.93 -19.11
N TYR A 20 -31.58 -16.11 -17.79
CA TYR A 20 -31.25 -17.39 -17.15
C TYR A 20 -32.23 -18.51 -17.56
N LEU A 21 -33.54 -18.28 -17.47
CA LEU A 21 -34.57 -19.28 -17.82
C LEU A 21 -34.57 -19.63 -19.30
N ASP A 22 -34.20 -18.69 -20.17
CA ASP A 22 -34.05 -18.90 -21.61
C ASP A 22 -32.74 -19.64 -21.97
N GLY A 23 -31.85 -19.88 -20.97
CA GLY A 23 -30.54 -20.50 -21.17
C GLY A 23 -29.48 -19.60 -21.82
N ASP A 24 -29.74 -18.29 -21.93
CA ASP A 24 -28.83 -17.30 -22.53
C ASP A 24 -27.78 -16.82 -21.51
N HIS A 25 -26.90 -17.74 -21.11
CA HIS A 25 -25.85 -17.47 -20.12
C HIS A 25 -24.84 -16.42 -20.60
N GLY A 26 -24.64 -16.30 -21.92
CA GLY A 26 -23.76 -15.30 -22.52
C GLY A 26 -24.25 -13.89 -22.25
N ARG A 27 -25.49 -13.60 -22.66
CA ARG A 27 -26.10 -12.28 -22.43
C ARG A 27 -26.29 -11.98 -20.95
N LEU A 28 -26.68 -12.98 -20.15
CA LEU A 28 -26.75 -12.84 -18.70
C LEU A 28 -25.40 -12.40 -18.11
N THR A 29 -24.32 -13.07 -18.50
CA THR A 29 -22.96 -12.75 -18.04
C THR A 29 -22.58 -11.32 -18.40
N GLU A 30 -22.79 -10.90 -19.65
CA GLU A 30 -22.47 -9.55 -20.11
C GLU A 30 -23.23 -8.48 -19.32
N GLN A 31 -24.51 -8.71 -19.01
CA GLN A 31 -25.29 -7.78 -18.18
C GLN A 31 -24.78 -7.70 -16.73
N LEU A 32 -24.43 -8.84 -16.12
CA LEU A 32 -23.85 -8.84 -14.77
C LEU A 32 -22.52 -8.08 -14.74
N LEU A 33 -21.65 -8.32 -15.72
CA LEU A 33 -20.36 -7.65 -15.83
C LEU A 33 -20.48 -6.14 -16.13
N LEU A 34 -21.49 -5.72 -16.90
CA LEU A 34 -21.77 -4.32 -17.16
C LEU A 34 -22.08 -3.55 -15.86
N VAL A 35 -22.90 -4.14 -14.96
CA VAL A 35 -23.20 -3.53 -13.66
C VAL A 35 -21.96 -3.54 -12.75
N LEU A 36 -21.22 -4.65 -12.73
CA LEU A 36 -20.01 -4.74 -11.92
C LEU A 36 -18.93 -3.76 -12.40
N ASP A 37 -18.76 -3.54 -13.71
CA ASP A 37 -17.82 -2.53 -14.24
C ASP A 37 -18.25 -1.10 -13.84
N TYR A 38 -19.54 -0.79 -13.91
CA TYR A 38 -20.07 0.49 -13.40
C TYR A 38 -19.76 0.68 -11.91
N LEU A 39 -20.04 -0.34 -11.10
CA LEU A 39 -19.75 -0.34 -9.66
C LEU A 39 -18.25 -0.29 -9.38
N ASN A 40 -17.41 -0.85 -10.24
CA ASN A 40 -15.96 -0.78 -10.08
C ASN A 40 -15.41 0.65 -10.29
N ARG A 41 -16.04 1.41 -11.20
CA ARG A 41 -15.68 2.79 -11.55
C ARG A 41 -16.37 3.84 -10.69
N THR A 42 -17.36 3.44 -9.91
CA THR A 42 -18.17 4.33 -9.08
C THR A 42 -17.95 4.01 -7.61
N THR A 43 -17.32 4.92 -6.87
CA THR A 43 -17.18 4.78 -5.42
C THR A 43 -18.27 5.55 -4.69
N TYR A 44 -19.11 4.81 -3.95
CA TYR A 44 -20.09 5.41 -3.06
C TYR A 44 -19.43 5.90 -1.77
N LEU A 45 -19.58 7.18 -1.47
CA LEU A 45 -19.18 7.76 -0.18
C LEU A 45 -20.28 7.66 0.86
N GLU A 46 -21.53 7.67 0.39
CA GLU A 46 -22.75 7.44 1.16
C GLU A 46 -23.75 6.69 0.27
N LEU A 47 -24.77 6.08 0.87
CA LEU A 47 -25.87 5.44 0.16
C LEU A 47 -27.19 6.04 0.66
N ASP A 48 -27.84 6.82 -0.20
CA ASP A 48 -29.25 7.16 -0.03
C ASP A 48 -30.14 5.91 -0.13
N ASP A 49 -31.42 6.05 0.21
CA ASP A 49 -32.35 4.92 0.27
C ASP A 49 -32.53 4.23 -1.09
N ALA A 50 -32.50 4.98 -2.19
CA ALA A 50 -32.68 4.44 -3.54
C ALA A 50 -31.47 3.62 -3.98
N ASN A 51 -30.26 4.16 -3.85
CA ASN A 51 -29.01 3.47 -4.16
C ASN A 51 -28.82 2.25 -3.25
N ARG A 52 -29.17 2.36 -1.97
CA ARG A 52 -29.15 1.25 -1.02
C ARG A 52 -30.08 0.12 -1.46
N ALA A 53 -31.34 0.44 -1.78
CA ALA A 53 -32.30 -0.55 -2.25
C ALA A 53 -31.86 -1.21 -3.57
N GLY A 54 -31.35 -0.42 -4.52
CA GLY A 54 -30.83 -0.91 -5.80
C GLY A 54 -29.64 -1.86 -5.62
N LEU A 55 -28.65 -1.48 -4.81
CA LEU A 55 -27.49 -2.32 -4.53
C LEU A 55 -27.88 -3.64 -3.85
N ILE A 56 -28.77 -3.59 -2.84
CA ILE A 56 -29.27 -4.80 -2.17
C ILE A 56 -29.98 -5.71 -3.18
N GLN A 57 -30.83 -5.14 -4.03
CA GLN A 57 -31.55 -5.90 -5.03
C GLN A 57 -30.61 -6.54 -6.06
N PHE A 58 -29.61 -5.81 -6.54
CA PHE A 58 -28.60 -6.33 -7.45
C PHE A 58 -27.77 -7.44 -6.81
N VAL A 59 -27.16 -7.21 -5.64
CA VAL A 59 -26.33 -8.21 -4.94
C VAL A 59 -27.14 -9.48 -4.67
N LYS A 60 -28.38 -9.36 -4.19
CA LYS A 60 -29.29 -10.51 -4.00
C LYS A 60 -29.51 -11.28 -5.30
N THR A 61 -29.80 -10.58 -6.38
CA THR A 61 -30.09 -11.19 -7.70
C THR A 61 -28.83 -11.85 -8.26
N PHE A 62 -27.70 -11.15 -8.23
CA PHE A 62 -26.40 -11.64 -8.65
C PHE A 62 -26.03 -12.92 -7.92
N LEU A 63 -25.99 -12.90 -6.58
CA LEU A 63 -25.60 -14.08 -5.79
C LEU A 63 -26.56 -15.26 -6.02
N THR A 64 -27.86 -14.99 -6.18
CA THR A 64 -28.85 -16.04 -6.49
C THR A 64 -28.57 -16.69 -7.85
N LEU A 65 -28.45 -15.92 -8.92
CA LEU A 65 -28.21 -16.44 -10.28
C LEU A 65 -26.82 -17.06 -10.41
N PHE A 66 -25.80 -16.40 -9.87
CA PHE A 66 -24.40 -16.81 -9.97
C PHE A 66 -24.12 -18.15 -9.26
N THR A 67 -24.95 -18.52 -8.28
CA THR A 67 -24.84 -19.79 -7.54
C THR A 67 -25.82 -20.88 -7.98
N GLN A 68 -26.58 -20.65 -9.07
CA GLN A 68 -27.35 -21.73 -9.68
C GLN A 68 -26.41 -22.81 -10.26
N PRO A 69 -26.73 -24.11 -10.08
CA PRO A 69 -25.86 -25.21 -10.51
C PRO A 69 -25.73 -25.31 -12.04
N ASP A 70 -26.76 -24.90 -12.77
CA ASP A 70 -26.83 -24.93 -14.23
C ASP A 70 -26.36 -23.63 -14.90
N TYR A 71 -26.20 -22.52 -14.16
CA TYR A 71 -25.58 -21.32 -14.71
C TYR A 71 -24.10 -21.55 -15.01
N ILE A 72 -23.70 -21.41 -16.27
CA ILE A 72 -22.33 -21.61 -16.74
C ILE A 72 -21.74 -20.26 -17.14
N ILE A 73 -20.61 -19.89 -16.53
CA ILE A 73 -19.85 -18.70 -16.92
C ILE A 73 -19.17 -19.01 -18.26
N PRO A 74 -19.42 -18.22 -19.33
CA PRO A 74 -18.68 -18.37 -20.58
C PRO A 74 -17.17 -18.24 -20.33
N GLU A 75 -16.38 -19.12 -20.94
CA GLU A 75 -14.94 -19.27 -20.66
C GLU A 75 -14.17 -17.94 -20.73
N GLN A 76 -14.45 -17.12 -21.73
CA GLN A 76 -13.85 -15.79 -21.95
C GLN A 76 -14.05 -14.79 -20.78
N HIS A 77 -15.01 -15.05 -19.89
CA HIS A 77 -15.36 -14.17 -18.77
C HIS A 77 -14.93 -14.70 -17.40
N VAL A 78 -14.41 -15.93 -17.33
CA VAL A 78 -14.01 -16.57 -16.06
C VAL A 78 -12.94 -15.72 -15.35
N HIS A 79 -11.89 -15.31 -16.06
CA HIS A 79 -10.82 -14.48 -15.50
C HIS A 79 -11.34 -13.12 -14.99
N THR A 80 -12.25 -12.49 -15.73
CA THR A 80 -12.86 -11.23 -15.34
C THR A 80 -13.58 -11.38 -14.00
N PHE A 81 -14.41 -12.41 -13.82
CA PHE A 81 -15.09 -12.61 -12.54
C PHE A 81 -14.13 -12.89 -11.37
N VAL A 82 -13.09 -13.70 -11.56
CA VAL A 82 -12.09 -13.93 -10.48
C VAL A 82 -11.36 -12.62 -10.12
N SER A 83 -11.07 -11.76 -11.10
CA SER A 83 -10.42 -10.47 -10.86
C SER A 83 -11.30 -9.49 -10.04
N LEU A 84 -12.62 -9.67 -10.07
CA LEU A 84 -13.59 -8.84 -9.34
C LEU A 84 -13.82 -9.28 -7.88
N ASN A 85 -13.02 -10.21 -7.35
CA ASN A 85 -13.15 -10.73 -5.98
C ASN A 85 -13.24 -9.63 -4.91
N GLU A 86 -12.33 -8.64 -4.95
CA GLU A 86 -12.30 -7.51 -4.01
C GLU A 86 -13.58 -6.68 -4.09
N LEU A 87 -13.99 -6.30 -5.32
CA LEU A 87 -15.20 -5.53 -5.56
C LEU A 87 -16.42 -6.28 -5.01
N ILE A 88 -16.59 -7.55 -5.37
CA ILE A 88 -17.75 -8.34 -4.93
C ILE A 88 -17.78 -8.45 -3.40
N SER A 89 -16.64 -8.73 -2.78
CA SER A 89 -16.51 -8.73 -1.31
C SER A 89 -16.96 -7.39 -0.69
N ASN A 90 -16.54 -6.26 -1.26
CA ASN A 90 -16.92 -4.93 -0.79
C ASN A 90 -18.42 -4.63 -1.00
N LEU A 91 -18.96 -4.95 -2.18
CA LEU A 91 -20.38 -4.74 -2.48
C LEU A 91 -21.28 -5.55 -1.54
N VAL A 92 -20.92 -6.81 -1.25
CA VAL A 92 -21.69 -7.64 -0.31
C VAL A 92 -21.59 -7.09 1.11
N ALA A 93 -20.43 -6.59 1.53
CA ALA A 93 -20.24 -5.95 2.84
C ALA A 93 -21.09 -4.67 3.03
N MET A 94 -21.43 -3.97 1.94
CA MET A 94 -22.32 -2.79 1.95
C MET A 94 -23.81 -3.14 2.11
N THR A 95 -24.18 -4.42 2.07
CA THR A 95 -25.56 -4.90 2.17
C THR A 95 -25.81 -5.66 3.48
N PRO A 96 -27.08 -6.02 3.81
CA PRO A 96 -27.37 -6.90 4.94
C PRO A 96 -26.76 -8.31 4.85
N PHE A 97 -26.30 -8.75 3.68
CA PHE A 97 -25.66 -10.06 3.52
C PHE A 97 -24.30 -10.14 4.23
N LYS A 98 -23.55 -9.04 4.27
CA LYS A 98 -22.21 -8.89 4.90
C LYS A 98 -21.08 -9.71 4.30
N THR A 99 -21.28 -11.00 4.06
CA THR A 99 -20.33 -11.91 3.42
C THR A 99 -21.05 -12.83 2.42
N THR A 100 -20.28 -13.59 1.67
CA THR A 100 -20.77 -14.61 0.72
C THR A 100 -20.80 -16.01 1.31
N ASP A 101 -20.63 -16.18 2.63
CA ASP A 101 -20.45 -17.51 3.26
C ASP A 101 -21.58 -18.48 2.95
N GLY A 102 -22.84 -18.05 3.08
CA GLY A 102 -23.99 -18.91 2.77
C GLY A 102 -24.03 -19.37 1.30
N PHE A 103 -23.54 -18.54 0.38
CA PHE A 103 -23.47 -18.86 -1.05
C PHE A 103 -22.27 -19.77 -1.38
N LEU A 104 -21.15 -19.60 -0.68
CA LEU A 104 -20.02 -20.52 -0.77
C LEU A 104 -20.39 -21.92 -0.27
N ASP A 105 -21.21 -22.03 0.77
CA ASP A 105 -21.70 -23.31 1.27
C ASP A 105 -22.65 -24.01 0.29
N LEU A 106 -23.43 -23.26 -0.50
CA LEU A 106 -24.21 -23.85 -1.61
C LEU A 106 -23.29 -24.42 -2.70
N LEU A 107 -22.27 -23.66 -3.11
CA LEU A 107 -21.34 -24.07 -4.17
C LEU A 107 -20.46 -25.27 -3.78
N ARG A 108 -20.17 -25.44 -2.48
CA ARG A 108 -19.37 -26.54 -1.93
C ARG A 108 -19.88 -27.92 -2.34
N TYR A 109 -21.19 -28.08 -2.47
CA TYR A 109 -21.83 -29.37 -2.77
C TYR A 109 -22.24 -29.53 -4.23
N GLN A 110 -21.86 -28.59 -5.09
CA GLN A 110 -22.20 -28.60 -6.51
C GLN A 110 -20.94 -28.86 -7.36
N PRO A 111 -21.01 -29.67 -8.44
CA PRO A 111 -19.86 -29.94 -9.30
C PRO A 111 -19.48 -28.71 -10.16
N SER A 112 -18.21 -28.62 -10.55
CA SER A 112 -17.70 -27.65 -11.56
C SER A 112 -17.86 -26.16 -11.20
N ASN A 113 -17.72 -25.79 -9.93
CA ASN A 113 -17.92 -24.40 -9.47
C ASN A 113 -16.64 -23.64 -9.09
N LEU A 114 -15.45 -24.10 -9.49
CA LEU A 114 -14.17 -23.47 -9.10
C LEU A 114 -14.18 -21.96 -9.34
N ALA A 115 -14.50 -21.52 -10.57
CA ALA A 115 -14.54 -20.09 -10.90
C ALA A 115 -15.47 -19.30 -9.99
N LYS A 116 -16.69 -19.80 -9.74
CA LYS A 116 -17.67 -19.15 -8.86
C LYS A 116 -17.17 -19.08 -7.42
N ILE A 117 -16.56 -20.15 -6.90
CA ILE A 117 -15.95 -20.18 -5.56
C ILE A 117 -14.86 -19.13 -5.46
N LEU A 118 -13.90 -19.10 -6.40
CA LEU A 118 -12.80 -18.13 -6.39
C LEU A 118 -13.29 -16.68 -6.55
N THR A 119 -14.37 -16.44 -7.28
CA THR A 119 -15.01 -15.12 -7.39
C THR A 119 -15.61 -14.66 -6.08
N LEU A 120 -16.25 -15.56 -5.31
CA LEU A 120 -16.96 -15.20 -4.08
C LEU A 120 -16.10 -15.34 -2.81
N TYR A 121 -14.97 -16.05 -2.85
CA TYR A 121 -14.20 -16.39 -1.66
C TYR A 121 -13.09 -15.37 -1.37
N SER A 122 -13.22 -14.63 -0.27
CA SER A 122 -12.34 -13.52 0.13
C SER A 122 -11.89 -13.63 1.59
N ALA A 123 -11.01 -12.74 2.04
CA ALA A 123 -10.58 -12.69 3.43
C ALA A 123 -11.70 -12.33 4.43
N ARG A 124 -12.85 -11.81 3.98
CA ARG A 124 -14.03 -11.59 4.84
C ARG A 124 -14.81 -12.87 5.16
N ASN A 125 -14.53 -13.96 4.46
CA ASN A 125 -15.29 -15.20 4.58
C ASN A 125 -14.81 -16.08 5.73
N ARG A 126 -15.77 -16.67 6.43
CA ARG A 126 -15.51 -17.72 7.43
C ARG A 126 -15.43 -19.10 6.81
N ALA A 127 -16.05 -19.30 5.64
CA ALA A 127 -15.94 -20.55 4.90
C ALA A 127 -14.46 -20.95 4.70
N ARG A 128 -14.18 -22.25 4.81
CA ARG A 128 -12.86 -22.83 4.58
C ARG A 128 -12.90 -23.82 3.44
N PHE A 129 -12.01 -23.60 2.48
CA PHE A 129 -11.73 -24.49 1.37
C PHE A 129 -10.26 -24.92 1.43
N ASP A 130 -9.98 -26.15 1.02
CA ASP A 130 -8.61 -26.59 0.84
C ASP A 130 -8.01 -25.87 -0.38
N ARG A 131 -7.00 -25.02 -0.13
CA ARG A 131 -6.34 -24.24 -1.18
C ARG A 131 -5.63 -25.14 -2.18
N ARG A 132 -5.13 -26.30 -1.74
CA ARG A 132 -4.45 -27.25 -2.63
C ARG A 132 -5.39 -27.77 -3.70
N SER A 133 -6.63 -28.09 -3.33
CA SER A 133 -7.67 -28.51 -4.27
C SER A 133 -7.94 -27.48 -5.37
N PHE A 134 -7.77 -26.17 -5.11
CA PHE A 134 -7.89 -25.14 -6.16
C PHE A 134 -6.74 -25.21 -7.17
N PHE A 135 -5.51 -25.41 -6.70
CA PHE A 135 -4.35 -25.60 -7.57
C PHE A 135 -4.39 -26.95 -8.29
N ASP A 136 -4.94 -28.00 -7.67
CA ASP A 136 -5.17 -29.30 -8.33
C ASP A 136 -6.17 -29.16 -9.49
N ALA A 137 -7.19 -28.32 -9.33
CA ALA A 137 -8.22 -28.10 -10.34
C ALA A 137 -7.78 -27.15 -11.47
N HIS A 138 -7.20 -25.98 -11.14
CA HIS A 138 -6.77 -25.01 -12.14
C HIS A 138 -5.69 -24.04 -11.61
N PRO A 139 -4.39 -24.34 -11.77
CA PRO A 139 -3.29 -23.56 -11.19
C PRO A 139 -3.31 -22.06 -11.51
N HIS A 140 -3.64 -21.69 -12.74
CA HIS A 140 -3.63 -20.28 -13.14
C HIS A 140 -4.73 -19.45 -12.46
N LEU A 141 -5.98 -19.93 -12.43
CA LEU A 141 -7.07 -19.26 -11.71
C LEU A 141 -6.82 -19.24 -10.20
N ALA A 142 -6.28 -20.33 -9.64
CA ALA A 142 -5.89 -20.39 -8.24
C ALA A 142 -4.80 -19.34 -7.91
N ALA A 143 -3.80 -19.16 -8.78
CA ALA A 143 -2.76 -18.14 -8.61
C ALA A 143 -3.32 -16.71 -8.69
N MET A 144 -4.25 -16.44 -9.63
CA MET A 144 -4.93 -15.14 -9.71
C MET A 144 -5.72 -14.86 -8.44
N TRP A 145 -6.53 -15.82 -7.99
CA TRP A 145 -7.29 -15.70 -6.75
C TRP A 145 -6.39 -15.53 -5.53
N TRP A 146 -5.27 -16.26 -5.44
CA TRP A 146 -4.34 -16.15 -4.32
C TRP A 146 -3.82 -14.71 -4.17
N CYS A 147 -3.44 -14.06 -5.28
CA CYS A 147 -3.05 -12.65 -5.25
C CYS A 147 -4.23 -11.72 -4.93
N ARG A 148 -5.40 -11.94 -5.54
CA ARG A 148 -6.59 -11.09 -5.36
C ARG A 148 -7.23 -11.18 -3.99
N PHE A 149 -7.15 -12.33 -3.34
CA PHE A 149 -7.54 -12.52 -1.95
C PHE A 149 -6.81 -11.51 -1.05
N CYS A 150 -5.56 -11.18 -1.40
CA CYS A 150 -4.73 -10.29 -0.62
C CYS A 150 -5.16 -8.82 -0.72
N SER A 151 -5.88 -8.39 -1.77
CA SER A 151 -6.22 -6.97 -2.01
C SER A 151 -7.00 -6.31 -0.88
N LEU A 152 -7.71 -7.09 -0.06
CA LEU A 152 -8.40 -6.61 1.14
C LEU A 152 -7.47 -6.06 2.23
N TYR A 153 -6.15 -6.16 2.07
CA TYR A 153 -5.21 -5.47 2.96
C TYR A 153 -5.48 -3.95 3.00
N LYS A 154 -6.04 -3.37 1.93
CA LYS A 154 -6.31 -1.92 1.79
C LYS A 154 -7.39 -1.41 2.75
N ASN A 155 -8.41 -2.21 3.01
CA ASN A 155 -9.63 -1.76 3.70
C ASN A 155 -10.17 -2.74 4.75
N GLY A 156 -9.70 -3.99 4.74
CA GLY A 156 -10.25 -5.08 5.54
C GLY A 156 -9.53 -5.32 6.86
N LEU A 157 -8.25 -4.94 6.99
CA LEU A 157 -7.41 -5.22 8.17
C LEU A 157 -7.92 -4.58 9.46
N VAL A 158 -8.86 -3.64 9.38
CA VAL A 158 -9.55 -3.09 10.55
C VAL A 158 -10.44 -4.10 11.28
N GLN A 159 -10.63 -5.30 10.73
CA GLN A 159 -11.33 -6.43 11.37
C GLN A 159 -10.37 -7.56 11.71
N GLU A 160 -10.56 -8.18 12.87
CA GLU A 160 -9.66 -9.21 13.41
C GLU A 160 -9.65 -10.50 12.58
N ASP A 161 -10.82 -10.93 12.13
CA ASP A 161 -11.00 -12.12 11.31
C ASP A 161 -10.29 -11.97 9.95
N VAL A 162 -10.42 -10.81 9.30
CA VAL A 162 -9.70 -10.51 8.07
C VAL A 162 -8.18 -10.56 8.29
N CYS A 163 -7.65 -9.97 9.36
CA CYS A 163 -6.22 -10.08 9.68
C CYS A 163 -5.77 -11.53 9.81
N GLN A 164 -6.53 -12.35 10.55
CA GLN A 164 -6.23 -13.77 10.73
C GLN A 164 -6.29 -14.53 9.40
N HIS A 165 -7.35 -14.36 8.62
CA HIS A 165 -7.55 -15.05 7.35
C HIS A 165 -6.47 -14.68 6.33
N MET A 166 -6.04 -13.41 6.32
CA MET A 166 -4.94 -12.93 5.49
C MET A 166 -3.60 -13.57 5.88
N ALA A 167 -3.28 -13.62 7.18
CA ALA A 167 -2.07 -14.28 7.66
C ALA A 167 -2.07 -15.79 7.33
N GLU A 168 -3.20 -16.48 7.54
CA GLU A 168 -3.38 -17.88 7.16
C GLU A 168 -3.23 -18.11 5.65
N HIS A 169 -3.70 -17.17 4.83
CA HIS A 169 -3.60 -17.24 3.38
C HIS A 169 -2.17 -17.05 2.89
N LEU A 170 -1.47 -16.04 3.42
CA LEU A 170 -0.10 -15.71 3.06
C LEU A 170 0.90 -16.79 3.48
N ALA A 171 0.62 -17.53 4.55
CA ALA A 171 1.42 -18.68 4.98
C ALA A 171 1.31 -19.90 4.04
N TYR A 172 0.29 -19.96 3.19
CA TYR A 172 0.11 -21.06 2.23
C TYR A 172 0.90 -20.80 0.94
N HIS A 173 1.81 -21.71 0.62
CA HIS A 173 2.57 -21.72 -0.63
C HIS A 173 2.25 -22.98 -1.46
N ASP A 174 2.17 -22.82 -2.78
CA ASP A 174 2.03 -23.93 -3.73
C ASP A 174 3.11 -23.84 -4.81
N GLU A 175 3.72 -24.97 -5.15
CA GLU A 175 4.79 -25.04 -6.16
C GLU A 175 4.31 -24.65 -7.57
N ARG A 176 3.00 -24.81 -7.83
CA ARG A 176 2.35 -24.49 -9.12
C ARG A 176 1.92 -23.04 -9.23
N MET A 177 2.18 -22.20 -8.23
CA MET A 177 1.87 -20.77 -8.27
C MET A 177 2.45 -20.12 -9.56
N MET A 178 1.73 -19.22 -10.18
CA MET A 178 2.15 -18.56 -11.42
C MET A 178 2.26 -17.06 -11.21
N LEU A 179 3.12 -16.40 -11.98
CA LEU A 179 3.15 -14.94 -12.03
C LEU A 179 1.81 -14.42 -12.60
N THR A 180 1.22 -13.45 -11.91
CA THR A 180 -0.04 -12.80 -12.30
C THR A 180 0.13 -11.28 -12.31
N GLN A 181 -0.82 -10.55 -12.92
CA GLN A 181 -0.84 -9.07 -12.87
C GLN A 181 -0.91 -8.53 -11.44
N ASP A 182 -1.45 -9.35 -10.54
CA ASP A 182 -1.82 -8.97 -9.18
C ASP A 182 -0.76 -9.34 -8.16
N VAL A 183 0.42 -9.82 -8.58
CA VAL A 183 1.50 -10.22 -7.66
C VAL A 183 1.88 -9.10 -6.69
N ALA A 184 1.76 -7.83 -7.12
CA ALA A 184 2.01 -6.67 -6.28
C ALA A 184 1.05 -6.59 -5.08
N GLU A 185 -0.20 -7.04 -5.22
CA GLU A 185 -1.20 -7.03 -4.15
C GLU A 185 -0.74 -7.91 -2.96
N ALA A 186 -0.20 -9.10 -3.24
CA ALA A 186 0.34 -9.97 -2.21
C ALA A 186 1.74 -9.53 -1.73
N TYR A 187 2.62 -9.14 -2.66
CA TYR A 187 3.98 -8.73 -2.33
C TYR A 187 4.01 -7.49 -1.43
N PHE A 188 3.23 -6.46 -1.80
CA PHE A 188 3.08 -5.22 -1.03
C PHE A 188 2.19 -5.44 0.20
N GLY A 189 1.02 -6.06 0.01
CA GLY A 189 0.02 -6.27 1.06
C GLY A 189 0.51 -7.08 2.26
N SER A 190 1.40 -8.06 2.03
CA SER A 190 2.00 -8.88 3.11
C SER A 190 2.73 -8.06 4.18
N THR A 191 3.16 -6.84 3.85
CA THR A 191 3.84 -5.93 4.80
C THR A 191 2.88 -5.33 5.84
N TYR A 192 1.60 -5.25 5.52
CA TYR A 192 0.59 -4.56 6.32
C TYR A 192 -0.23 -5.51 7.20
N VAL A 193 -0.27 -6.80 6.86
CA VAL A 193 -1.02 -7.81 7.62
C VAL A 193 -0.46 -7.97 9.03
N ASP A 194 0.87 -8.10 9.15
CA ASP A 194 1.60 -8.19 10.41
C ASP A 194 3.07 -7.76 10.23
N THR A 195 3.92 -7.98 11.24
CA THR A 195 5.33 -7.53 11.27
C THR A 195 6.34 -8.49 10.62
N THR A 196 5.89 -9.63 10.11
CA THR A 196 6.73 -10.76 9.69
C THR A 196 6.31 -11.47 8.41
N SER A 197 5.07 -11.28 7.95
CA SER A 197 4.53 -12.02 6.79
C SER A 197 5.33 -11.78 5.51
N ASP A 198 5.82 -10.55 5.32
CA ASP A 198 6.66 -10.19 4.18
C ASP A 198 7.94 -11.05 4.07
N ARG A 199 8.50 -11.54 5.18
CA ARG A 199 9.76 -12.31 5.22
C ARG A 199 9.69 -13.67 4.54
N HIS A 200 8.52 -14.27 4.43
CA HIS A 200 8.34 -15.57 3.79
C HIS A 200 7.56 -15.47 2.47
N VAL A 201 6.64 -14.50 2.38
CA VAL A 201 5.87 -14.24 1.16
C VAL A 201 6.74 -13.70 0.04
N LYS A 202 7.59 -12.70 0.30
CA LYS A 202 8.38 -12.06 -0.75
C LYS A 202 9.43 -12.99 -1.36
N PRO A 203 10.21 -13.80 -0.60
CA PRO A 203 11.09 -14.81 -1.20
C PRO A 203 10.35 -15.81 -2.07
N PHE A 204 9.15 -16.24 -1.63
CA PHE A 204 8.31 -17.15 -2.41
C PHE A 204 7.91 -16.49 -3.74
N LEU A 205 7.38 -15.28 -3.71
CA LEU A 205 6.98 -14.55 -4.93
C LEU A 205 8.17 -14.20 -5.84
N ASN A 206 9.33 -13.86 -5.27
CA ASN A 206 10.58 -13.68 -6.02
C ASN A 206 10.98 -14.97 -6.77
N ALA A 207 10.81 -16.14 -6.14
CA ALA A 207 11.02 -17.41 -6.81
C ALA A 207 9.99 -17.67 -7.91
N VAL A 208 8.72 -17.28 -7.71
CA VAL A 208 7.67 -17.34 -8.75
C VAL A 208 8.05 -16.49 -9.96
N VAL A 209 8.51 -15.26 -9.74
CA VAL A 209 8.96 -14.36 -10.83
C VAL A 209 10.10 -15.02 -11.61
N ARG A 210 11.17 -15.45 -10.94
CA ARG A 210 12.36 -16.03 -11.61
C ARG A 210 12.07 -17.32 -12.39
N ARG A 211 11.07 -18.12 -11.99
CA ARG A 211 10.67 -19.31 -12.77
C ARG A 211 9.78 -18.96 -13.96
N SER A 212 8.95 -17.93 -13.82
CA SER A 212 7.99 -17.52 -14.85
C SER A 212 8.64 -16.74 -15.98
N THR A 213 9.74 -16.05 -15.71
CA THR A 213 10.39 -15.18 -16.69
C THR A 213 11.91 -15.32 -16.62
N ARG A 214 12.58 -15.15 -17.77
CA ARG A 214 14.04 -15.17 -17.86
C ARG A 214 14.52 -13.96 -18.65
N LEU A 215 15.41 -13.20 -18.04
CA LEU A 215 16.14 -12.13 -18.70
C LEU A 215 17.63 -12.34 -18.47
N THR A 216 18.38 -12.32 -19.56
CA THR A 216 19.84 -12.25 -19.55
C THR A 216 20.26 -10.95 -20.22
N CYS A 217 21.09 -10.18 -19.55
CA CYS A 217 21.64 -8.93 -20.05
C CYS A 217 23.10 -9.14 -20.50
N ASP A 218 23.45 -8.67 -21.69
CA ASP A 218 24.83 -8.41 -22.11
C ASP A 218 25.21 -7.01 -21.62
N ASN A 219 25.76 -6.95 -20.40
CA ASN A 219 26.13 -5.70 -19.74
C ASN A 219 27.62 -5.40 -19.93
N ARG A 220 27.94 -4.18 -20.39
CA ARG A 220 29.30 -3.64 -20.53
C ARG A 220 29.47 -2.40 -19.66
N PRO A 221 29.70 -2.54 -18.35
CA PRO A 221 29.44 -1.48 -17.39
C PRO A 221 30.36 -0.26 -17.59
N ASN A 222 29.75 0.91 -17.72
CA ASN A 222 30.41 2.20 -17.70
C ASN A 222 30.20 2.85 -16.32
N PRO A 223 31.27 3.18 -15.57
CA PRO A 223 31.16 3.71 -14.21
C PRO A 223 30.45 5.08 -14.12
N ARG A 224 30.12 5.71 -15.25
CA ARG A 224 29.36 6.97 -15.29
C ARG A 224 27.89 6.79 -15.66
N LYS A 225 27.40 5.58 -15.90
CA LYS A 225 26.02 5.34 -16.34
C LYS A 225 25.19 4.63 -15.29
N ILE A 226 24.02 5.19 -14.99
CA ILE A 226 23.09 4.70 -13.99
C ILE A 226 21.70 4.57 -14.60
N ALA A 227 21.09 3.40 -14.46
CA ALA A 227 19.67 3.21 -14.73
C ALA A 227 18.85 3.49 -13.46
N VAL A 228 17.76 4.23 -13.60
CA VAL A 228 16.77 4.43 -12.53
C VAL A 228 15.46 3.78 -12.97
N ILE A 229 14.89 2.93 -12.13
CA ILE A 229 13.69 2.15 -12.46
C ILE A 229 12.61 2.42 -11.43
N SER A 230 11.49 3.01 -11.85
CA SER A 230 10.33 3.25 -10.98
C SER A 230 9.09 3.48 -11.84
N ASP A 231 7.95 2.97 -11.39
CA ASP A 231 6.64 3.38 -11.93
C ASP A 231 6.05 4.55 -11.16
N LEU A 232 6.71 5.02 -10.10
CA LEU A 232 6.13 5.91 -9.10
C LEU A 232 6.81 7.27 -9.07
N TRP A 233 7.53 7.62 -10.14
CA TRP A 233 8.26 8.88 -10.29
C TRP A 233 7.36 10.02 -10.79
N SER A 234 6.50 10.52 -9.90
CA SER A 234 5.64 11.68 -10.17
C SER A 234 5.70 12.66 -9.00
N PRO A 235 5.68 13.99 -9.23
CA PRO A 235 5.68 15.01 -8.17
C PRO A 235 4.59 14.84 -7.10
N THR A 236 3.50 14.15 -7.43
CA THR A 236 2.39 13.87 -6.51
C THR A 236 2.59 12.59 -5.68
N HIS A 237 3.61 11.78 -5.99
CA HIS A 237 3.89 10.52 -5.32
C HIS A 237 5.03 10.63 -4.31
N SER A 238 4.96 9.84 -3.23
CA SER A 238 5.92 9.86 -2.12
C SER A 238 7.35 9.51 -2.53
N VAL A 239 7.52 8.57 -3.47
CA VAL A 239 8.83 8.15 -3.99
C VAL A 239 9.58 9.35 -4.57
N TYR A 240 8.96 10.09 -5.49
CA TYR A 240 9.55 11.31 -6.02
C TYR A 240 9.91 12.29 -4.90
N ARG A 241 8.97 12.57 -3.99
CA ARG A 241 9.15 13.57 -2.92
C ARG A 241 10.29 13.25 -1.95
N ASN A 242 10.64 11.97 -1.81
CA ASN A 242 11.68 11.51 -0.88
C ASN A 242 13.06 11.34 -1.54
N TYR A 243 13.10 11.12 -2.86
CA TYR A 243 14.31 10.74 -3.58
C TYR A 243 14.76 11.72 -4.67
N TYR A 244 13.93 12.72 -5.01
CA TYR A 244 14.27 13.72 -6.03
C TYR A 244 15.65 14.34 -5.77
N LYS A 245 15.89 14.80 -4.54
CA LYS A 245 17.15 15.46 -4.18
C LYS A 245 18.37 14.54 -4.23
N TYR A 246 18.19 13.26 -3.92
CA TYR A 246 19.25 12.27 -4.08
C TYR A 246 19.60 12.04 -5.55
N LEU A 247 18.62 11.91 -6.44
CA LEU A 247 18.88 11.79 -7.88
C LEU A 247 19.44 13.08 -8.48
N GLU A 248 18.93 14.24 -8.07
CA GLU A 248 19.44 15.55 -8.47
C GLU A 248 20.93 15.67 -8.14
N SER A 249 21.37 15.14 -6.99
CA SER A 249 22.79 15.17 -6.60
C SER A 249 23.73 14.42 -7.55
N LEU A 250 23.22 13.51 -8.39
CA LEU A 250 23.99 12.74 -9.36
C LEU A 250 24.23 13.50 -10.67
N ARG A 251 23.45 14.56 -10.94
CA ARG A 251 23.54 15.32 -12.18
C ARG A 251 24.93 15.95 -12.36
N GLY A 252 25.37 16.02 -13.62
CA GLY A 252 26.68 16.55 -14.01
C GLY A 252 27.86 15.58 -13.75
N LYS A 253 27.63 14.47 -13.04
CA LYS A 253 28.64 13.42 -12.79
C LYS A 253 28.31 12.11 -13.48
N PHE A 254 27.02 11.75 -13.49
CA PHE A 254 26.52 10.52 -14.09
C PHE A 254 25.54 10.85 -15.22
N HIS A 255 25.48 9.96 -16.21
CA HIS A 255 24.42 9.89 -17.21
C HIS A 255 23.30 9.00 -16.65
N LEU A 256 22.12 9.58 -16.50
CA LEU A 256 20.96 8.94 -15.88
C LEU A 256 19.93 8.52 -16.93
N THR A 257 19.61 7.23 -16.97
CA THR A 257 18.58 6.68 -17.85
C THR A 257 17.39 6.19 -17.03
N TYR A 258 16.20 6.73 -17.26
CA TYR A 258 14.98 6.39 -16.54
C TYR A 258 14.13 5.36 -17.30
N PHE A 259 13.69 4.32 -16.59
CA PHE A 259 12.78 3.28 -17.11
C PHE A 259 11.47 3.24 -16.31
N HIS A 260 10.35 3.19 -17.02
CA HIS A 260 9.01 3.05 -16.44
C HIS A 260 8.07 2.26 -17.35
N CYS A 261 7.00 1.70 -16.80
CA CYS A 261 5.91 1.06 -17.55
C CYS A 261 4.61 1.87 -17.55
N LEU A 262 4.50 2.89 -16.72
CA LEU A 262 3.28 3.70 -16.68
C LEU A 262 3.02 4.43 -18.00
N ARG A 263 1.74 4.48 -18.39
CA ARG A 263 1.23 5.36 -19.44
C ARG A 263 0.94 6.79 -18.95
N ASN A 264 1.29 7.11 -17.70
CA ASN A 264 0.90 8.34 -17.01
C ASN A 264 1.53 9.60 -17.65
N GLU A 265 0.77 10.70 -17.64
CA GLU A 265 1.10 11.96 -18.31
C GLU A 265 1.89 12.95 -17.41
N ASN A 266 1.97 12.70 -16.09
CA ASN A 266 2.58 13.60 -15.10
C ASN A 266 3.91 13.07 -14.52
N LEU A 267 4.79 12.54 -15.37
CA LEU A 267 6.14 12.13 -14.98
C LEU A 267 7.10 13.31 -15.07
N ASP A 268 7.91 13.53 -14.03
CA ASP A 268 9.03 14.47 -14.15
C ASP A 268 10.24 13.76 -14.74
N THR A 269 10.64 14.19 -15.94
CA THR A 269 11.76 13.63 -16.69
C THR A 269 13.01 14.52 -16.66
N GLY A 270 12.95 15.71 -16.02
CA GLY A 270 13.98 16.74 -16.12
C GLY A 270 15.33 16.39 -15.49
N LEU A 271 15.39 15.33 -14.68
CA LEU A 271 16.64 14.83 -14.10
C LEU A 271 17.40 13.86 -15.01
N PHE A 272 16.77 13.31 -16.04
CA PHE A 272 17.29 12.18 -16.79
C PHE A 272 17.79 12.60 -18.18
N ASP A 273 18.92 12.03 -18.58
CA ASP A 273 19.50 12.23 -19.90
C ASP A 273 18.77 11.40 -20.97
N GLU A 274 18.21 10.27 -20.56
CA GLU A 274 17.39 9.38 -21.39
C GLU A 274 16.17 8.85 -20.63
N VAL A 275 15.06 8.64 -21.34
CA VAL A 275 13.83 8.07 -20.76
C VAL A 275 13.31 7.00 -21.71
N HIS A 276 13.07 5.81 -21.17
CA HIS A 276 12.56 4.65 -21.90
C HIS A 276 11.30 4.14 -21.23
N ARG A 277 10.21 4.07 -21.99
CA ARG A 277 9.01 3.37 -21.56
C ARG A 277 9.11 1.91 -21.96
N LEU A 278 8.98 1.02 -20.99
CA LEU A 278 8.86 -0.41 -21.19
C LEU A 278 7.38 -0.78 -21.35
N GLU A 279 7.09 -1.83 -22.11
CA GLU A 279 5.71 -2.24 -22.40
C GLU A 279 5.45 -3.68 -21.97
N PHE A 280 4.27 -3.93 -21.41
CA PHE A 280 3.79 -5.28 -21.15
C PHE A 280 3.04 -5.83 -22.36
N LYS A 281 3.39 -7.06 -22.77
CA LYS A 281 2.62 -7.89 -23.69
C LYS A 281 2.39 -9.25 -23.05
N ASP A 282 1.12 -9.59 -22.77
CA ASP A 282 0.74 -10.89 -22.19
C ASP A 282 1.54 -11.25 -20.91
N LEU A 283 1.66 -10.29 -19.97
CA LEU A 283 2.47 -10.39 -18.74
C LEU A 283 3.99 -10.49 -18.95
N THR A 284 4.44 -10.46 -20.20
CA THR A 284 5.86 -10.37 -20.54
C THR A 284 6.23 -8.90 -20.67
N LEU A 285 7.20 -8.47 -19.88
CA LEU A 285 7.76 -7.14 -20.00
C LEU A 285 8.75 -7.11 -21.18
N ASP A 286 8.54 -6.20 -22.13
CA ASP A 286 9.55 -5.94 -23.17
C ASP A 286 10.74 -5.23 -22.52
N VAL A 287 11.78 -6.02 -22.32
CA VAL A 287 13.05 -5.63 -21.71
C VAL A 287 14.13 -5.41 -22.76
N GLY A 288 13.78 -5.30 -24.05
CA GLY A 288 14.70 -4.98 -25.15
C GLY A 288 15.67 -3.83 -24.82
N PRO A 289 15.18 -2.67 -24.33
CA PRO A 289 16.03 -1.55 -23.93
C PRO A 289 17.04 -1.86 -22.80
N LEU A 290 16.81 -2.93 -22.03
CA LEU A 290 17.66 -3.35 -20.91
C LEU A 290 18.61 -4.51 -21.28
N ARG A 291 18.41 -5.19 -22.41
CA ARG A 291 19.17 -6.42 -22.76
C ARG A 291 20.63 -6.16 -23.06
N ALA A 292 20.92 -5.18 -23.91
CA ALA A 292 22.28 -4.76 -24.22
C ALA A 292 22.47 -3.37 -23.63
N ASN A 293 23.15 -3.29 -22.50
CA ASN A 293 23.28 -2.04 -21.75
C ASN A 293 24.70 -1.86 -21.18
N ASP A 294 25.01 -0.64 -20.75
CA ASP A 294 26.30 -0.28 -20.16
C ASP A 294 26.16 0.39 -18.78
N PHE A 295 25.10 0.07 -18.05
CA PHE A 295 24.90 0.60 -16.70
C PHE A 295 25.89 -0.05 -15.72
N ALA A 296 26.59 0.78 -14.94
CA ALA A 296 27.35 0.29 -13.79
C ALA A 296 26.44 0.05 -12.57
N VAL A 297 25.38 0.86 -12.45
CA VAL A 297 24.42 0.79 -11.34
C VAL A 297 23.00 0.79 -11.90
N VAL A 298 22.15 -0.07 -11.34
CA VAL A 298 20.70 0.07 -11.44
C VAL A 298 20.17 0.45 -10.06
N TYR A 299 19.44 1.55 -10.01
CA TYR A 299 18.83 2.09 -8.81
C TYR A 299 17.31 1.97 -8.86
N PHE A 300 16.75 1.31 -7.85
CA PHE A 300 15.33 1.21 -7.59
C PHE A 300 14.98 2.10 -6.39
N PRO A 301 14.40 3.29 -6.59
CA PRO A 301 13.87 4.08 -5.48
C PRO A 301 12.81 3.31 -4.68
N ASP A 302 12.10 2.39 -5.35
CA ASP A 302 11.07 1.53 -4.80
C ASP A 302 11.08 0.13 -5.44
N VAL A 303 10.75 -0.89 -4.64
CA VAL A 303 10.44 -2.25 -5.12
C VAL A 303 9.24 -2.79 -4.34
N GLY A 304 8.23 -3.29 -5.06
CA GLY A 304 7.12 -4.04 -4.47
C GLY A 304 5.74 -3.46 -4.72
N MET A 305 5.63 -2.17 -5.02
CA MET A 305 4.33 -1.51 -5.28
C MET A 305 3.85 -1.67 -6.73
N SER A 306 4.71 -2.11 -7.65
CA SER A 306 4.34 -2.37 -9.05
C SER A 306 4.87 -3.72 -9.54
N LEU A 307 4.16 -4.32 -10.48
CA LEU A 307 4.61 -5.53 -11.17
C LEU A 307 6.00 -5.33 -11.79
N THR A 308 6.23 -4.19 -12.43
CA THR A 308 7.50 -3.84 -13.08
C THR A 308 8.67 -3.89 -12.12
N SER A 309 8.56 -3.21 -10.97
CA SER A 309 9.65 -3.14 -10.00
C SER A 309 9.94 -4.52 -9.38
N ILE A 310 8.90 -5.30 -9.10
CA ILE A 310 9.04 -6.68 -8.61
C ILE A 310 9.75 -7.55 -9.66
N MET A 311 9.35 -7.47 -10.93
CA MET A 311 9.96 -8.27 -12.00
C MET A 311 11.42 -7.88 -12.22
N LEU A 312 11.70 -6.59 -12.42
CA LEU A 312 13.03 -6.11 -12.76
C LEU A 312 14.03 -6.24 -11.61
N ALA A 313 13.58 -6.10 -10.35
CA ALA A 313 14.44 -6.35 -9.19
C ALA A 313 14.90 -7.82 -9.08
N ASN A 314 14.23 -8.76 -9.75
CA ASN A 314 14.59 -10.17 -9.80
C ASN A 314 15.48 -10.54 -10.99
N TYR A 315 15.95 -9.56 -11.76
CA TYR A 315 16.95 -9.77 -12.81
C TYR A 315 18.23 -9.04 -12.47
N ARG A 316 19.35 -9.61 -12.92
CA ARG A 316 20.66 -8.95 -12.87
C ARG A 316 20.84 -8.07 -14.11
N LEU A 317 20.48 -6.80 -13.99
CA LEU A 317 20.50 -5.79 -15.06
C LEU A 317 21.85 -5.05 -15.16
N ALA A 318 22.54 -4.90 -14.03
CA ALA A 318 23.86 -4.30 -13.90
C ALA A 318 24.67 -4.99 -12.78
N PRO A 319 26.00 -4.80 -12.70
CA PRO A 319 26.83 -5.42 -11.66
C PRO A 319 26.39 -5.00 -10.25
N ILE A 320 25.99 -3.74 -10.09
CA ILE A 320 25.50 -3.17 -8.83
C ILE A 320 24.01 -2.88 -8.95
N GLN A 321 23.20 -3.46 -8.06
CA GLN A 321 21.77 -3.12 -7.91
C GLN A 321 21.46 -2.61 -6.51
N ILE A 322 20.77 -1.48 -6.44
CA ILE A 322 20.49 -0.75 -5.21
C ILE A 322 18.99 -0.53 -5.09
N CYS A 323 18.42 -0.79 -3.92
CA CYS A 323 17.05 -0.42 -3.56
C CYS A 323 17.05 0.59 -2.41
N SER A 324 16.01 1.43 -2.32
CA SER A 324 15.76 2.35 -1.21
C SER A 324 14.37 2.14 -0.57
N LEU A 325 14.01 3.01 0.37
CA LEU A 325 12.82 2.95 1.21
C LEU A 325 11.51 3.40 0.52
N GLY A 326 11.44 3.43 -0.81
CA GLY A 326 10.19 3.76 -1.52
C GLY A 326 9.05 2.83 -1.09
N HIS A 327 9.33 1.53 -0.98
CA HIS A 327 8.65 0.64 -0.05
C HIS A 327 9.62 0.29 1.08
N SER A 328 9.30 0.66 2.31
CA SER A 328 10.28 0.78 3.40
C SER A 328 10.57 -0.55 4.13
N VAL A 329 10.77 -1.61 3.36
CA VAL A 329 11.03 -2.99 3.81
C VAL A 329 11.91 -3.71 2.79
N SER A 330 12.64 -4.73 3.23
CA SER A 330 13.48 -5.56 2.36
C SER A 330 12.68 -6.17 1.19
N THR A 331 13.39 -6.41 0.10
CA THR A 331 12.91 -7.21 -1.02
C THR A 331 12.91 -8.71 -0.72
N TRP A 332 13.60 -9.14 0.33
CA TRP A 332 13.71 -10.53 0.76
C TRP A 332 14.02 -11.49 -0.39
N GLY A 333 15.25 -11.41 -0.91
CA GLY A 333 15.78 -12.35 -1.90
C GLY A 333 15.50 -12.00 -3.37
N ALA A 334 15.21 -10.73 -3.68
CA ALA A 334 15.39 -10.22 -5.04
C ALA A 334 16.89 -10.05 -5.34
N ASP A 335 17.25 -9.79 -6.60
CA ASP A 335 18.63 -9.63 -7.08
C ASP A 335 19.22 -8.25 -6.72
N ILE A 336 18.99 -7.77 -5.50
CA ILE A 336 19.46 -6.46 -5.00
C ILE A 336 20.67 -6.66 -4.09
N ASP A 337 21.76 -5.92 -4.33
CA ASP A 337 22.98 -6.03 -3.53
C ASP A 337 22.92 -5.17 -2.27
N TYR A 338 22.41 -3.94 -2.43
CA TYR A 338 22.44 -2.91 -1.39
C TYR A 338 21.06 -2.32 -1.13
N PHE A 339 20.74 -2.16 0.14
CA PHE A 339 19.56 -1.41 0.57
C PHE A 339 20.03 -0.10 1.22
N VAL A 340 19.69 1.04 0.62
CA VAL A 340 20.09 2.36 1.09
C VAL A 340 19.06 2.90 2.07
N SER A 341 19.54 3.33 3.24
CA SER A 341 18.73 3.87 4.34
C SER A 341 19.54 4.88 5.16
N GLY A 342 19.01 5.34 6.29
CA GLY A 342 19.58 6.37 7.16
C GLY A 342 20.09 5.85 8.49
N VAL A 343 21.21 6.39 8.96
CA VAL A 343 21.79 6.08 10.27
C VAL A 343 20.89 6.44 11.45
N GLU A 344 20.00 7.44 11.30
CA GLU A 344 19.11 7.89 12.38
C GLU A 344 17.88 7.00 12.57
N THR A 345 17.54 6.20 11.56
CA THR A 345 16.32 5.40 11.51
C THR A 345 16.56 3.91 11.69
N GLU A 346 17.74 3.42 11.29
CA GLU A 346 18.04 1.98 11.28
C GLU A 346 18.55 1.43 12.62
N LEU A 347 18.53 0.11 12.73
CA LEU A 347 19.13 -0.68 13.81
C LEU A 347 20.41 -1.37 13.29
N PRO A 348 21.54 -0.66 13.21
CA PRO A 348 22.76 -1.15 12.55
C PRO A 348 23.43 -2.35 13.23
N GLU A 349 23.10 -2.63 14.47
CA GLU A 349 23.59 -3.77 15.25
C GLU A 349 22.94 -5.10 14.84
N VAL A 350 21.74 -5.08 14.24
CA VAL A 350 20.99 -6.28 13.83
C VAL A 350 20.38 -6.13 12.42
N PRO A 351 21.16 -5.79 11.38
CA PRO A 351 20.61 -5.48 10.05
C PRO A 351 19.91 -6.68 9.40
N GLU A 352 20.40 -7.89 9.63
CA GLU A 352 19.84 -9.15 9.09
C GLU A 352 18.42 -9.43 9.63
N ARG A 353 18.02 -8.79 10.73
CA ARG A 353 16.64 -8.86 11.23
C ARG A 353 15.66 -8.21 10.25
N ASN A 354 16.10 -7.21 9.50
CA ASN A 354 15.23 -6.34 8.71
C ASN A 354 15.54 -6.37 7.21
N TYR A 355 16.75 -6.77 6.82
CA TYR A 355 17.23 -6.72 5.45
C TYR A 355 17.94 -8.01 5.04
N SER A 356 17.61 -8.48 3.83
CA SER A 356 18.37 -9.55 3.14
C SER A 356 19.52 -8.98 2.30
N GLU A 357 19.41 -7.73 1.91
CA GLU A 357 20.43 -6.97 1.21
C GLU A 357 21.46 -6.43 2.21
N ARG A 358 22.63 -6.00 1.71
CA ARG A 358 23.60 -5.32 2.56
C ARG A 358 23.17 -3.87 2.80
N LEU A 359 22.93 -3.51 4.06
CA LEU A 359 22.48 -2.18 4.44
C LEU A 359 23.57 -1.13 4.20
N VAL A 360 23.22 -0.03 3.55
CA VAL A 360 24.07 1.15 3.34
C VAL A 360 23.43 2.33 4.04
N LEU A 361 24.14 2.92 4.99
CA LEU A 361 23.64 3.96 5.89
C LEU A 361 24.20 5.32 5.46
N LEU A 362 23.32 6.14 4.90
CA LEU A 362 23.55 7.56 4.67
C LEU A 362 23.53 8.33 6.00
N PRO A 363 24.15 9.52 6.07
CA PRO A 363 23.85 10.49 7.11
C PRO A 363 22.34 10.78 7.12
N GLY A 364 21.79 10.95 8.31
CA GLY A 364 20.39 11.28 8.48
C GLY A 364 19.41 10.13 8.39
N MET A 365 18.22 10.43 7.86
CA MET A 365 17.03 9.55 7.89
C MET A 365 16.91 8.62 6.67
N GLY A 366 17.81 8.72 5.68
CA GLY A 366 17.76 7.89 4.46
C GLY A 366 16.71 8.35 3.44
N VAL A 367 16.02 9.44 3.72
CA VAL A 367 15.04 10.12 2.87
C VAL A 367 15.21 11.62 3.03
N ILE A 368 14.94 12.40 1.99
CA ILE A 368 14.88 13.87 2.07
C ILE A 368 13.45 14.28 1.77
N HIS A 369 12.75 14.84 2.76
CA HIS A 369 11.39 15.30 2.56
C HIS A 369 11.39 16.64 1.83
N ASN A 370 10.76 16.67 0.66
CA ASN A 370 10.39 17.94 0.05
C ASN A 370 9.46 18.73 0.97
N LEU A 371 9.55 20.06 0.90
CA LEU A 371 8.57 20.92 1.55
C LEU A 371 7.16 20.60 1.01
N PRO A 372 6.17 20.41 1.91
CA PRO A 372 4.76 20.34 1.53
C PRO A 372 4.35 21.47 0.59
N ASN A 373 3.74 21.12 -0.54
CA ASN A 373 3.15 22.10 -1.46
C ASN A 373 1.80 22.59 -0.91
N TYR A 374 1.86 23.32 0.19
CA TYR A 374 0.73 23.88 0.91
C TYR A 374 1.14 25.18 1.58
N GLN A 375 0.27 26.19 1.53
CA GLN A 375 0.44 27.44 2.25
C GLN A 375 -0.48 27.39 3.48
N PRO A 376 0.07 27.32 4.72
CA PRO A 376 -0.74 27.36 5.92
C PRO A 376 -1.64 28.59 5.94
N THR A 377 -2.94 28.37 6.18
CA THR A 377 -3.95 29.43 6.16
C THR A 377 -4.27 29.96 7.55
N GLY A 378 -3.72 29.33 8.59
CA GLY A 378 -4.08 29.61 9.98
C GLY A 378 -5.47 29.09 10.34
N ARG A 379 -6.01 28.13 9.58
CA ARG A 379 -7.35 27.60 9.77
C ARG A 379 -7.47 26.96 11.16
N THR A 380 -8.47 27.40 11.91
CA THR A 380 -8.80 26.85 13.23
C THR A 380 -10.06 26.02 13.17
N LYS A 381 -10.14 24.97 13.99
CA LYS A 381 -11.39 24.22 14.18
C LYS A 381 -12.56 25.14 14.56
N SER A 382 -13.75 24.81 14.08
CA SER A 382 -15.02 25.48 14.41
C SER A 382 -15.81 24.78 15.51
N VAL A 383 -15.23 23.72 16.09
CA VAL A 383 -15.90 22.83 17.05
C VAL A 383 -15.21 22.85 18.41
N PRO A 384 -15.94 22.62 19.51
CA PRO A 384 -15.36 22.64 20.86
C PRO A 384 -14.56 21.37 21.20
N GLU A 385 -14.75 20.27 20.45
CA GLU A 385 -14.01 19.04 20.67
C GLU A 385 -12.51 19.21 20.45
N VAL A 386 -11.69 18.37 21.10
CA VAL A 386 -10.30 18.16 20.66
C VAL A 386 -10.33 17.33 19.39
N VAL A 387 -9.84 17.87 18.28
CA VAL A 387 -9.77 17.21 16.97
C VAL A 387 -8.42 16.50 16.85
N ILE A 388 -8.48 15.17 16.80
CA ILE A 388 -7.34 14.26 16.74
C ILE A 388 -7.28 13.71 15.32
N ASN A 389 -6.27 14.12 14.57
CA ASN A 389 -6.06 13.65 13.21
C ASN A 389 -5.35 12.29 13.20
N LEU A 390 -5.83 11.39 12.35
CA LEU A 390 -5.27 10.07 12.07
C LEU A 390 -4.96 9.97 10.57
N PRO A 391 -3.89 10.65 10.09
CA PRO A 391 -3.51 10.68 8.69
C PRO A 391 -2.79 9.39 8.34
N SER A 392 -3.52 8.38 7.87
CA SER A 392 -2.92 7.10 7.54
C SER A 392 -3.71 6.39 6.46
N SER A 393 -3.00 5.87 5.45
CA SER A 393 -3.61 5.06 4.40
C SER A 393 -4.38 3.87 5.01
N GLY A 394 -5.49 3.42 4.42
CA GLY A 394 -6.35 2.37 4.98
C GLY A 394 -5.58 1.08 5.28
N GLN A 395 -4.60 0.75 4.44
CA GLN A 395 -3.70 -0.39 4.61
C GLN A 395 -2.85 -0.35 5.89
N LYS A 396 -2.65 0.81 6.52
CA LYS A 396 -1.88 0.95 7.76
C LYS A 396 -2.76 0.90 9.01
N LEU A 397 -4.08 0.95 8.83
CA LEU A 397 -5.05 0.81 9.91
C LEU A 397 -5.44 -0.66 10.03
N ASN A 398 -5.37 -1.17 11.26
CA ASN A 398 -5.67 -2.56 11.54
C ASN A 398 -6.43 -2.71 12.86
N ALA A 399 -7.01 -3.89 13.08
CA ALA A 399 -7.81 -4.19 14.24
C ALA A 399 -7.05 -4.01 15.56
N ALA A 400 -5.75 -4.33 15.59
CA ALA A 400 -4.93 -4.13 16.78
C ALA A 400 -4.80 -2.65 17.16
N TYR A 401 -4.55 -1.79 16.18
CA TYR A 401 -4.50 -0.34 16.40
C TYR A 401 -5.88 0.23 16.77
N LEU A 402 -6.97 -0.25 16.16
CA LEU A 402 -8.31 0.16 16.55
C LEU A 402 -8.64 -0.25 17.99
N ARG A 403 -8.20 -1.42 18.48
CA ARG A 403 -8.32 -1.77 19.90
C ARG A 403 -7.56 -0.79 20.79
N THR A 404 -6.36 -0.37 20.41
CA THR A 404 -5.61 0.67 21.14
C THR A 404 -6.36 2.00 21.15
N LEU A 405 -6.92 2.43 20.02
CA LEU A 405 -7.77 3.63 19.97
C LEU A 405 -9.03 3.48 20.83
N GLY A 406 -9.65 2.31 20.88
CA GLY A 406 -10.76 2.01 21.79
C GLY A 406 -10.37 2.25 23.25
N LYS A 407 -9.23 1.70 23.69
CA LYS A 407 -8.68 1.94 25.04
C LYS A 407 -8.40 3.42 25.32
N LEU A 408 -7.95 4.18 24.31
CA LEU A 408 -7.75 5.62 24.43
C LEU A 408 -9.09 6.33 24.63
N ILE A 409 -10.08 6.04 23.79
CA ILE A 409 -11.42 6.63 23.82
C ILE A 409 -12.10 6.38 25.18
N ASP A 410 -12.01 5.15 25.68
CA ASP A 410 -12.64 4.76 26.95
C ASP A 410 -12.05 5.53 28.17
N ARG A 411 -10.89 6.17 28.00
CA ARG A 411 -10.21 6.96 29.04
C ARG A 411 -10.41 8.47 28.87
N LEU A 412 -11.06 8.92 27.80
CA LEU A 412 -11.25 10.34 27.55
C LEU A 412 -12.22 10.96 28.57
N GLN A 413 -11.79 12.06 29.17
CA GLN A 413 -12.57 12.86 30.13
C GLN A 413 -13.08 14.19 29.54
N ARG A 414 -13.00 14.36 28.22
CA ARG A 414 -13.46 15.56 27.49
C ARG A 414 -13.95 15.19 26.09
N PRO A 415 -14.82 16.02 25.46
CA PRO A 415 -15.24 15.79 24.09
C PRO A 415 -14.05 15.76 23.11
N ALA A 416 -14.00 14.71 22.29
CA ALA A 416 -12.98 14.55 21.27
C ALA A 416 -13.60 14.06 19.95
N ARG A 417 -12.91 14.39 18.86
CA ARG A 417 -13.22 13.96 17.50
C ARG A 417 -12.01 13.25 16.92
N LEU A 418 -12.17 12.00 16.51
CA LEU A 418 -11.16 11.26 15.77
C LEU A 418 -11.44 11.42 14.28
N ARG A 419 -10.53 12.09 13.57
CA ARG A 419 -10.61 12.35 12.14
C ARG A 419 -9.66 11.44 11.38
N PHE A 420 -10.18 10.46 10.66
CA PHE A 420 -9.42 9.50 9.86
C PHE A 420 -9.24 9.99 8.44
N PHE A 421 -8.02 9.86 7.90
CA PHE A 421 -7.74 10.11 6.48
C PHE A 421 -7.25 8.83 5.79
N PRO A 422 -8.14 7.84 5.59
CA PRO A 422 -7.76 6.54 5.08
C PRO A 422 -7.14 6.58 3.68
N ALA A 423 -7.41 7.59 2.84
CA ALA A 423 -6.89 7.68 1.45
C ALA A 423 -7.06 6.38 0.61
N VAL A 424 -6.83 6.39 -0.70
CA VAL A 424 -6.71 5.16 -1.54
C VAL A 424 -7.84 4.12 -1.33
N LEU A 425 -9.07 4.58 -1.04
CA LEU A 425 -10.28 3.75 -0.87
C LEU A 425 -11.34 4.09 -1.92
N ASP A 426 -10.93 4.83 -2.95
CA ASP A 426 -11.73 5.36 -4.06
C ASP A 426 -11.85 4.38 -5.25
N ALA A 427 -11.37 3.14 -5.08
CA ALA A 427 -11.55 2.04 -6.02
C ALA A 427 -12.30 0.86 -5.39
N ALA A 428 -12.97 0.07 -6.24
CA ALA A 428 -13.67 -1.17 -5.89
C ALA A 428 -14.69 -1.03 -4.73
N ASN A 429 -15.25 0.17 -4.53
CA ASN A 429 -16.16 0.50 -3.42
C ASN A 429 -15.60 0.17 -2.02
N SER A 430 -14.29 0.37 -1.82
CA SER A 430 -13.62 -0.01 -0.57
C SER A 430 -13.97 0.89 0.63
N TYR A 431 -14.41 2.12 0.38
CA TYR A 431 -14.65 3.14 1.40
C TYR A 431 -15.76 2.79 2.41
N LEU A 432 -16.98 2.49 1.96
CA LEU A 432 -18.11 2.23 2.86
C LEU A 432 -17.94 0.98 3.75
N PRO A 433 -17.43 -0.17 3.24
CA PRO A 433 -17.06 -1.31 4.09
C PRO A 433 -16.06 -0.94 5.19
N PHE A 434 -15.06 -0.12 4.86
CA PHE A 434 -14.07 0.36 5.82
C PHE A 434 -14.72 1.26 6.90
N VAL A 435 -15.53 2.24 6.49
CA VAL A 435 -16.27 3.13 7.40
C VAL A 435 -17.15 2.31 8.35
N SER A 436 -17.87 1.31 7.82
CA SER A 436 -18.71 0.43 8.63
C SER A 436 -17.87 -0.32 9.68
N ALA A 437 -16.75 -0.91 9.28
CA ALA A 437 -15.88 -1.66 10.19
C ALA A 437 -15.24 -0.78 11.28
N VAL A 438 -14.79 0.43 10.93
CA VAL A 438 -14.26 1.39 11.93
C VAL A 438 -15.35 1.81 12.91
N ARG A 439 -16.57 2.10 12.42
CA ARG A 439 -17.72 2.45 13.27
C ARG A 439 -18.18 1.29 14.15
N GLU A 440 -18.07 0.05 13.68
CA GLU A 440 -18.34 -1.13 14.51
C GLU A 440 -17.29 -1.28 15.61
N ALA A 441 -16.00 -1.13 15.26
CA ALA A 441 -14.90 -1.27 16.21
C ALA A 441 -14.89 -0.17 17.28
N LEU A 442 -15.16 1.09 16.89
CA LEU A 442 -14.98 2.27 17.75
C LEU A 442 -16.29 2.96 18.16
N GLY A 443 -17.38 2.76 17.43
CA GLY A 443 -18.66 3.41 17.67
C GLY A 443 -19.32 2.99 18.98
N GLY A 444 -20.38 3.72 19.36
CA GLY A 444 -21.05 3.55 20.65
C GLY A 444 -20.26 4.06 21.85
N ARG A 445 -19.05 4.59 21.63
CA ARG A 445 -18.21 5.23 22.65
C ARG A 445 -18.40 6.75 22.66
N SER A 446 -17.92 7.39 23.72
CA SER A 446 -17.99 8.84 23.94
C SER A 446 -17.01 9.63 23.05
N VAL A 447 -17.10 9.48 21.73
CA VAL A 447 -16.23 10.11 20.74
C VAL A 447 -16.99 10.41 19.44
N MET A 448 -16.66 11.52 18.78
CA MET A 448 -17.12 11.78 17.42
C MET A 448 -16.16 11.13 16.42
N LEU A 449 -16.68 10.29 15.52
CA LEU A 449 -15.90 9.68 14.45
C LEU A 449 -16.16 10.44 13.14
N GLU A 450 -15.09 11.01 12.58
CA GLU A 450 -15.09 11.65 11.26
C GLU A 450 -14.17 10.84 10.35
N ILE A 451 -14.72 10.10 9.39
CA ILE A 451 -13.93 9.34 8.42
C ILE A 451 -13.99 10.11 7.12
N MET A 452 -12.85 10.58 6.63
CA MET A 452 -12.78 11.41 5.43
C MET A 452 -12.73 10.54 4.17
N PRO A 453 -13.40 10.93 3.08
CA PRO A 453 -13.20 10.31 1.77
C PRO A 453 -11.80 10.64 1.23
N PHE A 454 -11.50 10.21 0.00
CA PHE A 454 -10.33 10.72 -0.70
C PHE A 454 -10.44 12.24 -0.85
N LEU A 455 -9.36 12.95 -0.47
CA LEU A 455 -9.24 14.39 -0.58
C LEU A 455 -8.01 14.72 -1.42
N ARG A 456 -8.10 15.78 -2.22
CA ARG A 456 -6.90 16.30 -2.89
C ARG A 456 -5.97 16.90 -1.83
N TYR A 457 -4.67 16.88 -2.09
CA TYR A 457 -3.66 17.24 -1.10
C TYR A 457 -3.90 18.61 -0.41
N PRO A 458 -4.27 19.71 -1.10
CA PRO A 458 -4.56 20.99 -0.43
C PRO A 458 -5.78 20.92 0.52
N GLU A 459 -6.82 20.16 0.15
CA GLU A 459 -8.01 19.98 0.98
C GLU A 459 -7.67 19.14 2.22
N TYR A 460 -6.95 18.03 2.03
CA TYR A 460 -6.40 17.22 3.11
C TYR A 460 -5.57 18.07 4.09
N MET A 461 -4.63 18.88 3.58
CA MET A 461 -3.79 19.74 4.42
C MET A 461 -4.60 20.79 5.19
N ALA A 462 -5.66 21.34 4.60
CA ALA A 462 -6.56 22.28 5.28
C ALA A 462 -7.33 21.62 6.44
N TYR A 463 -7.81 20.38 6.26
CA TYR A 463 -8.41 19.60 7.35
C TYR A 463 -7.37 19.17 8.40
N MET A 464 -6.13 18.90 7.98
CA MET A 464 -5.03 18.63 8.90
C MET A 464 -4.72 19.88 9.76
N GLU A 465 -4.70 21.07 9.16
CA GLU A 465 -4.43 22.36 9.83
C GLU A 465 -5.49 22.69 10.90
N GLU A 466 -6.76 22.31 10.69
CA GLU A 466 -7.81 22.50 11.70
C GLU A 466 -7.59 21.67 12.98
N GLY A 467 -6.93 20.52 12.89
CA GLY A 467 -6.79 19.58 14.01
C GLY A 467 -5.92 20.13 15.14
N ASP A 468 -6.08 19.61 16.36
CA ASP A 468 -5.25 20.01 17.51
C ASP A 468 -3.95 19.22 17.59
N LEU A 469 -4.02 17.93 17.28
CA LEU A 469 -2.89 17.00 17.36
C LEU A 469 -3.07 15.85 16.36
N THR A 470 -1.99 15.10 16.15
CA THR A 470 -1.99 13.91 15.29
C THR A 470 -1.58 12.67 16.07
N LEU A 471 -2.07 11.50 15.66
CA LEU A 471 -1.67 10.20 16.21
C LEU A 471 -1.11 9.33 15.08
N ASP A 472 0.10 8.80 15.27
CA ASP A 472 0.74 7.90 14.32
C ASP A 472 0.19 6.46 14.44
N THR A 473 0.21 5.70 13.35
CA THR A 473 -0.35 4.34 13.33
C THR A 473 0.66 3.27 13.75
N TYR A 474 0.15 2.12 14.21
CA TYR A 474 0.94 0.92 14.50
C TYR A 474 0.36 -0.30 13.76
N HIS A 475 1.15 -1.27 13.30
CA HIS A 475 2.62 -1.37 13.38
C HIS A 475 3.35 -0.56 12.32
N PHE A 476 2.66 -0.17 11.24
CA PHE A 476 3.23 0.62 10.15
C PHE A 476 2.89 2.10 10.34
N GLY A 477 3.92 2.93 10.56
CA GLY A 477 3.77 4.36 10.86
C GLY A 477 3.69 5.28 9.64
N GLY A 478 3.61 6.56 9.94
CA GLY A 478 3.63 7.68 9.02
C GLY A 478 5.06 8.03 8.60
N CYS A 479 5.17 8.58 7.40
CA CYS A 479 6.41 9.17 6.89
C CYS A 479 6.09 10.59 6.41
N ASN A 480 5.55 10.73 5.20
CA ASN A 480 5.14 12.04 4.68
C ASN A 480 4.06 12.72 5.53
N VAL A 481 3.11 11.95 6.07
CA VAL A 481 2.05 12.49 6.95
C VAL A 481 2.59 13.04 8.27
N ALA A 482 3.70 12.49 8.77
CA ALA A 482 4.39 13.03 9.95
C ALA A 482 5.10 14.35 9.60
N ALA A 483 5.74 14.40 8.42
CA ALA A 483 6.31 15.64 7.89
C ALA A 483 5.23 16.71 7.64
N ASP A 484 4.07 16.33 7.10
CA ASP A 484 2.90 17.20 6.93
C ASP A 484 2.48 17.79 8.29
N SER A 485 2.28 16.96 9.32
CA SER A 485 1.92 17.43 10.67
C SER A 485 2.95 18.41 11.26
N LEU A 486 4.25 18.14 11.10
CA LEU A 486 5.29 19.08 11.56
C LEU A 486 5.26 20.39 10.79
N PHE A 487 5.06 20.35 9.47
CA PHE A 487 4.98 21.53 8.62
C PHE A 487 3.88 22.50 9.09
N ILE A 488 2.69 21.98 9.39
CA ILE A 488 1.55 22.74 9.94
C ILE A 488 1.59 22.88 11.48
N ARG A 489 2.74 22.59 12.10
CA ARG A 489 3.03 22.78 13.54
C ARG A 489 2.07 22.03 14.48
N LYS A 490 1.64 20.84 14.08
CA LYS A 490 0.80 19.96 14.90
C LYS A 490 1.68 18.92 15.60
N PRO A 491 1.70 18.90 16.95
CA PRO A 491 2.39 17.84 17.67
C PRO A 491 1.71 16.50 17.41
N PHE A 492 2.51 15.43 17.39
CA PHE A 492 2.00 14.09 17.16
C PHE A 492 2.73 13.06 18.00
N VAL A 493 2.02 12.00 18.38
CA VAL A 493 2.60 10.89 19.16
C VAL A 493 3.08 9.80 18.20
N ALA A 494 4.35 9.42 18.29
CA ALA A 494 4.93 8.34 17.50
C ALA A 494 5.04 7.05 18.33
N TRP A 495 4.63 5.93 17.75
CA TRP A 495 4.92 4.61 18.32
C TRP A 495 6.19 4.03 17.68
N GLN A 496 7.30 4.13 18.40
CA GLN A 496 8.57 3.61 17.93
C GLN A 496 8.62 2.08 17.99
N GLY A 497 8.95 1.45 16.86
CA GLY A 497 9.24 0.01 16.79
C GLY A 497 10.68 -0.29 16.38
N ASP A 498 10.84 -1.46 15.76
CA ASP A 498 12.12 -2.07 15.35
C ASP A 498 12.37 -2.04 13.84
N LYS A 499 11.54 -1.32 13.06
CA LYS A 499 11.59 -1.27 11.59
C LYS A 499 11.66 0.17 11.13
N TRP A 500 12.23 0.43 9.96
CA TRP A 500 12.32 1.80 9.45
C TRP A 500 10.95 2.52 9.44
N TYR A 501 9.90 1.84 8.98
CA TYR A 501 8.56 2.41 8.83
C TYR A 501 7.88 2.83 10.14
N ASN A 502 8.40 2.44 11.30
CA ASN A 502 7.94 2.89 12.62
C ASN A 502 9.04 3.61 13.41
N ARG A 503 10.13 3.98 12.76
CA ARG A 503 11.26 4.74 13.35
C ARG A 503 11.48 6.07 12.66
N ILE A 504 11.04 6.23 11.42
CA ILE A 504 11.14 7.49 10.67
C ILE A 504 10.42 8.64 11.37
N SER A 505 9.17 8.44 11.83
CA SER A 505 8.42 9.48 12.54
C SER A 505 9.07 9.87 13.87
N SER A 506 9.68 8.89 14.56
CA SER A 506 10.48 9.14 15.77
C SER A 506 11.76 9.93 15.46
N ALA A 507 12.46 9.63 14.36
CA ALA A 507 13.64 10.40 13.93
C ALA A 507 13.27 11.87 13.61
N MET A 508 12.13 12.11 12.96
CA MET A 508 11.64 13.47 12.73
C MET A 508 11.33 14.22 14.04
N LEU A 509 10.71 13.55 15.03
CA LEU A 509 10.46 14.14 16.34
C LEU A 509 11.76 14.52 17.06
N ARG A 510 12.82 13.68 16.98
CA ARG A 510 14.14 14.02 17.52
C ARG A 510 14.74 15.24 16.84
N ARG A 511 14.67 15.33 15.50
CA ARG A 511 15.13 16.51 14.74
C ARG A 511 14.34 17.77 15.07
N ALA A 512 13.06 17.62 15.41
CA ALA A 512 12.21 18.71 15.89
C ALA A 512 12.38 18.99 17.40
N GLY A 513 13.23 18.23 18.11
CA GLY A 513 13.47 18.34 19.54
C GLY A 513 12.23 18.02 20.39
N LEU A 514 11.44 17.01 20.02
CA LEU A 514 10.20 16.57 20.67
C LEU A 514 10.25 15.10 21.12
N ASP A 515 11.37 14.66 21.67
CA ASP A 515 11.61 13.29 22.12
C ASP A 515 10.53 12.76 23.08
N GLU A 516 9.88 13.63 23.86
CA GLU A 516 8.82 13.25 24.79
C GLU A 516 7.52 12.75 24.12
N LEU A 517 7.41 12.89 22.80
CA LEU A 517 6.29 12.36 22.00
C LEU A 517 6.60 11.00 21.36
N ILE A 518 7.78 10.45 21.63
CA ILE A 518 8.21 9.14 21.14
C ILE A 518 7.91 8.08 22.22
N CYS A 519 7.10 7.09 21.87
CA CYS A 519 6.65 6.04 22.79
C CYS A 519 7.17 4.66 22.37
N ASN A 520 7.55 3.84 23.35
CA ASN A 520 8.03 2.47 23.15
C ASN A 520 7.00 1.46 23.69
N GLY A 521 5.87 1.33 22.99
CA GLY A 521 4.80 0.40 23.34
C GLY A 521 3.47 1.06 23.66
N GLU A 522 2.44 0.23 23.77
CA GLU A 522 1.04 0.67 23.85
C GLU A 522 0.77 1.53 25.09
N ALA A 523 1.33 1.15 26.24
CA ALA A 523 1.08 1.85 27.50
C ALA A 523 1.61 3.31 27.48
N GLU A 524 2.84 3.51 27.02
CA GLU A 524 3.42 4.83 26.84
C GLU A 524 2.64 5.64 25.80
N TYR A 525 2.30 5.01 24.67
CA TYR A 525 1.52 5.65 23.61
C TYR A 525 0.18 6.18 24.12
N LEU A 526 -0.57 5.36 24.87
CA LEU A 526 -1.84 5.73 25.47
C LEU A 526 -1.68 6.86 26.51
N ASN A 527 -0.64 6.83 27.33
CA ASN A 527 -0.41 7.84 28.36
C ASN A 527 -0.03 9.19 27.73
N THR A 528 0.87 9.18 26.75
CA THR A 528 1.30 10.38 26.03
C THR A 528 0.17 10.98 25.21
N ALA A 529 -0.61 10.16 24.49
CA ALA A 529 -1.79 10.61 23.77
C ALA A 529 -2.83 11.25 24.71
N GLN A 530 -3.15 10.62 25.84
CA GLN A 530 -4.06 11.19 26.83
C GLN A 530 -3.55 12.53 27.35
N ARG A 531 -2.28 12.62 27.72
CA ARG A 531 -1.69 13.89 28.18
C ARG A 531 -1.78 14.96 27.09
N LEU A 532 -1.50 14.62 25.84
CA LEU A 532 -1.55 15.57 24.72
C LEU A 532 -2.98 16.08 24.47
N ILE A 533 -3.99 15.26 24.76
CA ILE A 533 -5.41 15.61 24.63
C ILE A 533 -5.91 16.46 25.82
N HIS A 534 -5.47 16.15 27.04
CA HIS A 534 -6.01 16.73 28.28
C HIS A 534 -5.23 17.94 28.81
N ASP A 535 -3.91 17.99 28.60
CA ASP A 535 -3.05 19.06 29.11
C ASP A 535 -2.86 20.13 28.03
N ASP A 536 -3.80 21.08 27.97
CA ASP A 536 -3.78 22.19 27.00
C ASP A 536 -2.49 23.02 27.10
N LYS A 537 -2.00 23.27 28.33
CA LYS A 537 -0.76 24.01 28.55
C LYS A 537 0.45 23.29 27.96
N TRP A 538 0.53 21.98 28.15
CA TRP A 538 1.62 21.19 27.58
C TRP A 538 1.54 21.12 26.05
N ARG A 539 0.34 20.91 25.48
CA ARG A 539 0.14 20.95 24.02
C ARG A 539 0.51 22.30 23.41
N ASP A 540 0.14 23.40 24.06
CA ASP A 540 0.48 24.76 23.62
C ASP A 540 1.99 25.02 23.71
N ALA A 541 2.66 24.53 24.77
CA ALA A 541 4.11 24.63 24.91
C ALA A 541 4.87 23.84 23.83
N LEU A 542 4.40 22.63 23.48
CA LEU A 542 4.93 21.84 22.37
C LEU A 542 4.75 22.57 21.03
N THR A 543 3.55 23.15 20.81
CA THR A 543 3.25 23.92 19.60
C THR A 543 4.12 25.17 19.49
N ALA A 544 4.36 25.87 20.60
CA ALA A 544 5.24 27.04 20.64
C ALA A 544 6.70 26.65 20.32
N ARG A 545 7.19 25.52 20.84
CA ARG A 545 8.51 24.96 20.49
C ARG A 545 8.59 24.61 19.01
N LEU A 546 7.57 23.96 18.44
CA LEU A 546 7.51 23.68 17.01
C LEU A 546 7.55 24.93 16.14
N ARG A 547 6.90 26.02 16.57
CA ARG A 547 6.94 27.32 15.88
C ARG A 547 8.33 27.96 15.94
N ALA A 548 9.05 27.79 17.05
CA ALA A 548 10.41 28.29 17.23
C ALA A 548 11.48 27.42 16.56
N THR A 549 11.15 26.19 16.17
CA THR A 549 12.08 25.24 15.55
C THR A 549 12.25 25.55 14.07
N ASP A 550 13.50 25.66 13.62
CA ASP A 550 13.85 25.71 12.21
C ASP A 550 13.69 24.33 11.56
N LEU A 551 12.47 24.05 11.11
CA LEU A 551 12.18 22.81 10.38
C LEU A 551 12.83 22.76 9.00
N HIS A 552 13.16 23.91 8.39
CA HIS A 552 13.85 23.94 7.09
C HIS A 552 15.29 23.44 7.22
N GLY A 553 16.01 23.88 8.26
CA GLY A 553 17.36 23.42 8.55
C GLY A 553 17.46 22.02 9.15
N THR A 554 16.35 21.42 9.60
CA THR A 554 16.34 20.13 10.31
C THR A 554 15.58 19.02 9.55
N VAL A 555 14.24 19.01 9.64
CA VAL A 555 13.38 17.95 9.08
C VAL A 555 13.31 18.01 7.55
N PHE A 556 13.26 19.22 6.98
CA PHE A 556 13.20 19.46 5.53
C PHE A 556 14.57 19.84 4.94
N SER A 557 15.65 19.54 5.65
CA SER A 557 17.00 19.88 5.20
C SER A 557 17.40 19.03 3.99
N GLU A 558 17.91 19.69 2.95
CA GLU A 558 18.46 19.04 1.76
C GLU A 558 19.99 18.85 1.84
N ALA A 559 20.63 19.27 2.95
CA ALA A 559 22.08 19.30 3.10
C ALA A 559 22.74 17.92 2.90
N GLU A 560 22.01 16.85 3.22
CA GLU A 560 22.48 15.47 3.14
C GLU A 560 22.39 14.89 1.72
N ALA A 561 21.80 15.60 0.74
CA ALA A 561 21.58 15.10 -0.63
C ALA A 561 22.86 14.58 -1.29
N GLY A 562 23.97 15.31 -1.13
CA GLY A 562 25.27 14.93 -1.71
C GLY A 562 25.86 13.63 -1.15
N SER A 563 25.37 13.11 -0.02
CA SER A 563 25.81 11.82 0.53
C SER A 563 25.44 10.64 -0.38
N PHE A 564 24.32 10.72 -1.10
CA PHE A 564 23.91 9.68 -2.02
C PHE A 564 24.87 9.57 -3.21
N ARG A 565 25.25 10.69 -3.83
CA ARG A 565 26.30 10.70 -4.86
C ARG A 565 27.60 10.05 -4.38
N ARG A 566 28.11 10.44 -3.21
CA ARG A 566 29.34 9.85 -2.64
C ARG A 566 29.19 8.35 -2.40
N THR A 567 28.00 7.91 -2.01
CA THR A 567 27.66 6.50 -1.82
C THR A 567 27.74 5.74 -3.13
N ILE A 568 27.14 6.26 -4.20
CA ILE A 568 27.22 5.64 -5.53
C ILE A 568 28.68 5.55 -6.00
N GLU A 569 29.45 6.64 -5.89
CA GLU A 569 30.89 6.65 -6.25
C GLU A 569 31.68 5.60 -5.44
N TYR A 570 31.43 5.49 -4.13
CA TYR A 570 32.07 4.51 -3.27
C TYR A 570 31.73 3.07 -3.67
N LEU A 571 30.44 2.78 -3.91
CA LEU A 571 30.00 1.44 -4.29
C LEU A 571 30.59 1.03 -5.63
N ILE A 572 30.60 1.91 -6.64
CA ILE A 572 31.24 1.64 -7.94
C ILE A 572 32.73 1.33 -7.77
N ALA A 573 33.45 2.10 -6.94
CA ALA A 573 34.88 1.91 -6.74
C ALA A 573 35.24 0.68 -5.90
N ASN A 574 34.32 0.15 -5.09
CA ASN A 574 34.62 -0.87 -4.07
C ASN A 574 33.80 -2.16 -4.20
N HIS A 575 32.87 -2.26 -5.14
CA HIS A 575 31.90 -3.36 -5.21
C HIS A 575 32.56 -4.75 -5.17
N ASP A 576 33.58 -5.00 -6.00
CA ASP A 576 34.25 -6.29 -6.05
C ASP A 576 34.89 -6.67 -4.72
N ARG A 577 35.53 -5.71 -4.05
CA ARG A 577 36.09 -5.88 -2.71
C ARG A 577 34.98 -6.18 -1.69
N ILE A 578 33.91 -5.40 -1.70
CA ILE A 578 32.76 -5.51 -0.78
C ILE A 578 32.10 -6.89 -0.90
N LYS A 579 32.00 -7.46 -2.11
CA LYS A 579 31.42 -8.80 -2.34
C LYS A 579 32.23 -9.93 -1.74
N THR A 580 33.53 -9.74 -1.55
CA THR A 580 34.40 -10.74 -0.91
C THR A 580 34.40 -10.66 0.62
N GLU A 581 33.79 -9.62 1.20
CA GLU A 581 33.76 -9.47 2.66
C GLU A 581 32.83 -10.49 3.32
N PRO A 582 33.23 -11.09 4.45
CA PRO A 582 32.37 -11.99 5.19
C PRO A 582 31.25 -11.23 5.92
N GLY A 583 30.01 -11.68 5.73
CA GLY A 583 28.82 -11.16 6.41
C GLY A 583 28.26 -9.87 5.79
N ARG A 584 27.19 -9.34 6.39
CA ARG A 584 26.45 -8.17 5.89
C ARG A 584 26.52 -6.96 6.81
N LYS A 585 27.71 -6.71 7.38
CA LYS A 585 27.92 -5.51 8.23
C LYS A 585 27.52 -4.24 7.45
N PRO A 586 26.75 -3.32 8.06
CA PRO A 586 26.30 -2.13 7.35
C PRO A 586 27.48 -1.28 6.87
N ILE A 587 27.37 -0.75 5.66
CA ILE A 587 28.33 0.22 5.11
C ILE A 587 27.88 1.60 5.59
N ARG A 588 28.74 2.32 6.31
CA ARG A 588 28.44 3.65 6.84
C ARG A 588 29.08 4.73 5.98
N MET A 589 28.26 5.63 5.45
CA MET A 589 28.66 6.73 4.57
C MET A 589 28.64 8.06 5.33
N LEU A 590 29.33 8.10 6.48
CA LEU A 590 29.36 9.26 7.39
C LEU A 590 30.08 10.47 6.78
#